data_AF-A0A813H4Y8-F1
#
_entry.id   AF-A0A813H4Y8-F1
#
_cell.length_a   1.000
_cell.length_b   1.000
_cell.length_c   1.000
_cell.angle_alpha   90.00
_cell.angle_beta   90.00
_cell.angle_gamma   90.00
#
_symmetry.space_group_name_H-M   'P 1'
#
loop_
_entity.id
_entity.type
_entity.pdbx_description
1 polymer ?
#
loop_
_entity_poly.entity_id
_entity_poly.type
_entity_poly.pdbx_seq_one_letter_code
_entity_poly.pdbx_strand_id
1 'polypeptide(L)'
;DLKSNAGMSSRAEVGAALRLGSLCALPSWLSAMVLSHWPTSAFLSRKSALFLQCRARLELQGRWIGLLLRAKSQGASGSARLDFFSSVSVVACDMMLGVAACRLLNHTFSAEVLASCSALHHWTYGKALVSLVTWLMGAPADFKLNRELTSFAGGVCMSMFSLWEKCAAELLGPRAGLLVFRAASLLCALGGASLGLALLMDLLSIASLPLFLAYSGISRCWQLFFRSLYTLTLLFRCKKHNVLRSRVDHHNFNLEQLLMGVILLSVIVFLLPSVFMFYAFFAAAWTCVVAVYSLLGMIVFCLSHSPCFPLAVGFVEPLAWNHGLTLSLREGPCAPDGRPSVKRLVQHEVFQLSLRPLRWPGDALQPMLRAWASNSSHLEPQRQHGILAGLASGDAVSLQPLALRSKGDELLAVSWASFLEALQLLRG
;
A
#
# COMPACT_ATOMS: atom_id res chain seq x y z
N ASP A 1 4.91 -51.43 7.48
CA ASP A 1 5.62 -50.65 8.53
C ASP A 1 6.07 -49.25 8.11
N LEU A 2 6.51 -48.99 6.87
CA LEU A 2 6.84 -47.62 6.43
C LEU A 2 5.63 -46.67 6.26
N LYS A 3 4.45 -47.20 5.88
CA LYS A 3 3.19 -46.42 5.79
C LYS A 3 2.52 -46.13 7.14
N SER A 4 2.70 -46.99 8.16
CA SER A 4 2.13 -46.75 9.49
C SER A 4 2.94 -45.73 10.29
N ASN A 5 4.28 -45.71 10.12
CA ASN A 5 5.14 -44.71 10.76
C ASN A 5 4.94 -43.29 10.19
N ALA A 6 4.71 -43.14 8.87
CA ALA A 6 4.37 -41.85 8.26
C ALA A 6 3.00 -41.31 8.72
N GLY A 7 2.01 -42.20 8.91
CA GLY A 7 0.68 -41.83 9.42
C GLY A 7 0.65 -41.44 10.90
N MET A 8 1.55 -42.01 11.72
CA MET A 8 1.69 -41.65 13.15
C MET A 8 2.44 -40.34 13.36
N SER A 9 3.51 -40.04 12.59
CA SER A 9 4.19 -38.74 12.61
C SER A 9 3.27 -37.62 12.11
N SER A 10 2.52 -37.84 11.02
CA SER A 10 1.53 -36.89 10.51
C SER A 10 0.42 -36.57 11.52
N ARG A 11 -0.14 -37.56 12.23
CA ARG A 11 -1.16 -37.31 13.26
C ARG A 11 -0.62 -36.56 14.48
N ALA A 12 0.63 -36.82 14.86
CA ALA A 12 1.28 -36.14 15.98
C ALA A 12 1.61 -34.68 15.64
N GLU A 13 2.14 -34.41 14.44
CA GLU A 13 2.45 -33.06 13.95
C GLU A 13 1.19 -32.21 13.74
N VAL A 14 0.14 -32.80 13.18
CA VAL A 14 -1.17 -32.16 13.06
C VAL A 14 -1.76 -31.88 14.45
N GLY A 15 -1.60 -32.79 15.40
CA GLY A 15 -2.01 -32.60 16.79
C GLY A 15 -1.24 -31.49 17.52
N ALA A 16 0.05 -31.34 17.26
CA ALA A 16 0.89 -30.28 17.83
C ALA A 16 0.53 -28.91 17.25
N ALA A 17 0.36 -28.81 15.93
CA ALA A 17 -0.11 -27.60 15.26
C ALA A 17 -1.51 -27.18 15.73
N LEU A 18 -2.40 -28.15 16.02
CA LEU A 18 -3.72 -27.91 16.58
C LEU A 18 -3.65 -27.29 17.98
N ARG A 19 -2.79 -27.83 18.85
CA ARG A 19 -2.62 -27.35 20.23
C ARG A 19 -2.00 -25.96 20.26
N LEU A 20 -0.94 -25.72 19.48
CA LEU A 20 -0.31 -24.41 19.31
C LEU A 20 -1.29 -23.36 18.74
N GLY A 21 -2.04 -23.72 17.69
CA GLY A 21 -3.07 -22.84 17.12
C GLY A 21 -4.16 -22.48 18.12
N SER A 22 -4.64 -23.45 18.93
CA SER A 22 -5.67 -23.20 19.94
C SER A 22 -5.20 -22.35 21.13
N LEU A 23 -3.94 -22.52 21.55
CA LEU A 23 -3.32 -21.77 22.66
C LEU A 23 -3.07 -20.30 22.29
N CYS A 24 -2.69 -20.02 21.03
CA CYS A 24 -2.49 -18.66 20.56
C CYS A 24 -3.80 -17.97 20.13
N ALA A 25 -4.80 -18.71 19.65
CA ALA A 25 -6.00 -18.10 19.10
C ALA A 25 -6.94 -17.48 20.14
N LEU A 26 -7.04 -18.02 21.35
CA LEU A 26 -7.88 -17.44 22.42
C LEU A 26 -7.35 -16.08 22.93
N PRO A 27 -6.06 -15.92 23.27
CA PRO A 27 -5.47 -14.62 23.59
C PRO A 27 -5.52 -13.64 22.42
N SER A 28 -5.29 -14.09 21.19
CA SER A 28 -5.34 -13.23 20.01
C SER A 28 -6.76 -12.76 19.68
N TRP A 29 -7.77 -13.61 19.91
CA TRP A 29 -9.17 -13.24 19.75
C TRP A 29 -9.62 -12.24 20.82
N LEU A 30 -9.26 -12.46 22.09
CA LEU A 30 -9.54 -11.53 23.19
C LEU A 30 -8.86 -10.18 22.96
N SER A 31 -7.59 -10.17 22.56
CA SER A 31 -6.87 -8.94 22.26
C SER A 31 -7.41 -8.22 21.02
N ALA A 32 -7.82 -8.93 19.96
CA ALA A 32 -8.51 -8.34 18.81
C ALA A 32 -9.83 -7.68 19.21
N MET A 33 -10.61 -8.35 20.06
CA MET A 33 -11.89 -7.84 20.56
C MET A 33 -11.68 -6.57 21.39
N VAL A 34 -10.73 -6.58 22.32
CA VAL A 34 -10.35 -5.39 23.11
C VAL A 34 -9.89 -4.25 22.21
N LEU A 35 -9.06 -4.54 21.19
CA LEU A 35 -8.59 -3.53 20.24
C LEU A 35 -9.75 -2.94 19.42
N SER A 36 -10.73 -3.75 19.03
CA SER A 36 -11.88 -3.34 18.23
C SER A 36 -12.85 -2.43 19.00
N HIS A 37 -12.95 -2.62 20.32
CA HIS A 37 -13.79 -1.80 21.20
C HIS A 37 -13.06 -0.55 21.73
N TRP A 38 -11.75 -0.43 21.49
CA TRP A 38 -10.99 0.72 21.94
C TRP A 38 -11.28 1.95 21.06
N PRO A 39 -11.75 3.08 21.63
CA PRO A 39 -12.26 4.22 20.86
C PRO A 39 -11.20 4.91 20.00
N THR A 40 -9.91 4.82 20.36
CA THR A 40 -8.80 5.40 19.57
C THR A 40 -8.20 4.44 18.54
N SER A 41 -8.68 3.19 18.45
CA SER A 41 -8.14 2.18 17.53
C SER A 41 -8.31 2.55 16.06
N ALA A 42 -9.42 3.21 15.70
CA ALA A 42 -9.68 3.68 14.34
C ALA A 42 -8.75 4.83 13.92
N PHE A 43 -8.33 5.67 14.87
CA PHE A 43 -7.37 6.74 14.62
C PHE A 43 -5.94 6.20 14.49
N LEU A 44 -5.54 5.30 15.40
CA LEU A 44 -4.21 4.70 15.42
C LEU A 44 -3.97 3.82 14.18
N SER A 45 -4.97 3.03 13.76
CA SER A 45 -4.88 2.21 12.53
C SER A 45 -4.77 3.01 11.24
N ARG A 46 -5.24 4.26 11.21
CA ARG A 46 -5.06 5.16 10.06
C ARG A 46 -3.68 5.80 10.02
N LYS A 47 -2.98 5.91 11.14
CA LYS A 47 -1.73 6.67 11.26
C LYS A 47 -0.48 5.81 11.44
N SER A 48 -0.59 4.63 12.04
CA SER A 48 0.53 3.72 12.30
C SER A 48 0.35 2.43 11.52
N ALA A 49 1.35 2.11 10.69
CA ALA A 49 1.45 0.85 9.97
C ALA A 49 1.64 -0.31 10.94
N LEU A 50 2.39 -0.13 12.04
CA LEU A 50 2.57 -1.17 13.05
C LEU A 50 1.24 -1.57 13.69
N PHE A 51 0.43 -0.58 14.09
CA PHE A 51 -0.86 -0.87 14.71
C PHE A 51 -1.81 -1.56 13.73
N LEU A 52 -1.82 -1.12 12.46
CA LEU A 52 -2.59 -1.76 11.41
C LEU A 52 -2.19 -3.23 11.19
N GLN A 53 -0.88 -3.51 11.12
CA GLN A 53 -0.36 -4.87 10.94
C GLN A 53 -0.62 -5.75 12.17
N CYS A 54 -0.44 -5.22 13.39
CA CYS A 54 -0.79 -5.90 14.63
C CYS A 54 -2.26 -6.34 14.61
N ARG A 55 -3.16 -5.42 14.28
CA ARG A 55 -4.60 -5.69 14.21
C ARG A 55 -4.90 -6.77 13.16
N ALA A 56 -4.35 -6.65 11.95
CA ALA A 56 -4.55 -7.64 10.89
C ALA A 56 -4.09 -9.05 11.33
N ARG A 57 -2.98 -9.15 12.06
CA ARG A 57 -2.47 -10.41 12.61
C ARG A 57 -3.37 -11.00 13.70
N LEU A 58 -3.83 -10.16 14.64
CA LEU A 58 -4.74 -10.59 15.70
C LEU A 58 -6.09 -11.07 15.15
N GLU A 59 -6.64 -10.37 14.15
CA GLU A 59 -7.88 -10.80 13.47
C GLU A 59 -7.71 -12.12 12.71
N LEU A 60 -6.56 -12.33 12.05
CA LEU A 60 -6.25 -13.58 11.36
C LEU A 60 -6.15 -14.75 12.35
N GLN A 61 -5.40 -14.58 13.44
CA GLN A 61 -5.24 -15.60 14.48
C GLN A 61 -6.55 -15.87 15.24
N GLY A 62 -7.38 -14.85 15.48
CA GLY A 62 -8.69 -15.01 16.10
C GLY A 62 -9.65 -15.87 15.27
N ARG A 63 -9.51 -15.88 13.94
CA ARG A 63 -10.31 -16.74 13.04
C ARG A 63 -9.89 -18.22 13.08
N TRP A 64 -8.72 -18.54 13.62
CA TRP A 64 -8.21 -19.91 13.65
C TRP A 64 -9.11 -20.89 14.39
N ILE A 65 -9.75 -20.47 15.49
CA ILE A 65 -10.71 -21.33 16.22
C ILE A 65 -11.90 -21.70 15.33
N GLY A 66 -12.47 -20.71 14.62
CA GLY A 66 -13.59 -20.95 13.70
C GLY A 66 -13.21 -21.84 12.52
N LEU A 67 -12.00 -21.67 11.97
CA LEU A 67 -11.47 -22.50 10.88
C LEU A 67 -11.18 -23.94 11.36
N LEU A 68 -10.64 -24.10 12.58
CA LEU A 68 -10.40 -25.40 13.21
C LEU A 68 -11.70 -26.18 13.43
N LEU A 69 -12.74 -25.51 13.94
CA LEU A 69 -14.04 -26.14 14.16
C LEU A 69 -14.67 -26.60 12.84
N ARG A 70 -14.58 -25.77 11.78
CA ARG A 70 -15.02 -26.18 10.43
C ARG A 70 -14.21 -27.34 9.89
N ALA A 71 -12.88 -27.33 10.05
CA ALA A 71 -11.98 -28.38 9.61
C ALA A 71 -12.21 -29.72 10.31
N LYS A 72 -12.64 -29.71 11.58
CA LYS A 72 -12.92 -30.91 12.39
C LYS A 72 -14.33 -31.49 12.17
N SER A 73 -15.25 -30.74 11.57
CA SER A 73 -16.61 -31.23 11.29
C SER A 73 -16.58 -32.46 10.37
N GLN A 74 -17.39 -33.48 10.66
CA GLN A 74 -17.36 -34.80 9.99
C GLN A 74 -17.80 -34.80 8.51
N GLY A 75 -18.03 -33.63 7.90
CA GLY A 75 -18.28 -33.43 6.47
C GLY A 75 -17.44 -32.31 5.84
N ALA A 76 -16.33 -31.92 6.49
CA ALA A 76 -15.54 -30.77 6.07
C ALA A 76 -14.93 -30.96 4.67
N SER A 77 -15.37 -30.11 3.73
CA SER A 77 -14.76 -29.95 2.40
C SER A 77 -13.24 -29.77 2.55
N GLY A 78 -12.44 -30.42 1.70
CA GLY A 78 -10.97 -30.30 1.70
C GLY A 78 -10.50 -28.84 1.70
N SER A 79 -11.29 -27.95 1.09
CA SER A 79 -11.09 -26.50 1.10
C SER A 79 -10.93 -25.90 2.52
N ALA A 80 -11.78 -26.29 3.48
CA ALA A 80 -11.74 -25.70 4.82
C ALA A 80 -10.48 -26.10 5.61
N ARG A 81 -9.95 -27.30 5.35
CA ARG A 81 -8.66 -27.75 5.90
C ARG A 81 -7.49 -27.00 5.26
N LEU A 82 -7.51 -26.83 3.93
CA LEU A 82 -6.51 -26.08 3.20
C LEU A 82 -6.43 -24.61 3.65
N ASP A 83 -7.58 -23.95 3.85
CA ASP A 83 -7.64 -22.57 4.32
C ASP A 83 -7.02 -22.41 5.72
N PHE A 84 -7.30 -23.35 6.63
CA PHE A 84 -6.70 -23.37 7.96
C PHE A 84 -5.18 -23.51 7.89
N PHE A 85 -4.67 -24.55 7.22
CA PHE A 85 -3.23 -24.79 7.12
C PHE A 85 -2.50 -23.67 6.37
N SER A 86 -3.11 -23.11 5.33
CA SER A 86 -2.57 -21.95 4.61
C SER A 86 -2.42 -20.75 5.55
N SER A 87 -3.44 -20.44 6.36
CA SER A 87 -3.39 -19.32 7.30
C SER A 87 -2.32 -19.49 8.39
N VAL A 88 -2.14 -20.71 8.89
CA VAL A 88 -1.10 -21.04 9.89
C VAL A 88 0.28 -20.97 9.25
N SER A 89 0.45 -21.48 8.03
CA SER A 89 1.75 -21.47 7.34
C SER A 89 2.26 -20.07 7.06
N VAL A 90 1.37 -19.13 6.70
CA VAL A 90 1.75 -17.74 6.41
C VAL A 90 2.34 -17.10 7.66
N VAL A 91 1.67 -17.29 8.80
CA VAL A 91 2.14 -16.77 10.09
C VAL A 91 3.43 -17.46 10.50
N ALA A 92 3.54 -18.78 10.32
CA ALA A 92 4.76 -19.52 10.64
C ALA A 92 5.96 -19.06 9.78
N CYS A 93 5.78 -18.90 8.46
CA CYS A 93 6.82 -18.40 7.56
C CYS A 93 7.25 -16.97 7.94
N ASP A 94 6.31 -16.08 8.20
CA ASP A 94 6.61 -14.69 8.62
C ASP A 94 7.33 -14.66 9.98
N MET A 95 6.96 -15.53 10.91
CA MET A 95 7.62 -15.68 12.21
C MET A 95 9.05 -16.21 12.07
N MET A 96 9.26 -17.21 11.22
CA MET A 96 10.60 -17.75 10.94
C MET A 96 11.50 -16.69 10.30
N LEU A 97 10.97 -15.93 9.34
CA LEU A 97 11.66 -14.78 8.77
C LEU A 97 11.93 -13.70 9.82
N GLY A 98 11.00 -13.47 10.75
CA GLY A 98 11.15 -12.54 11.86
C GLY A 98 12.24 -12.94 12.85
N VAL A 99 12.35 -14.23 13.19
CA VAL A 99 13.44 -14.76 14.03
C VAL A 99 14.79 -14.68 13.30
N ALA A 100 14.82 -15.00 12.00
CA ALA A 100 16.02 -14.83 11.18
C ALA A 100 16.46 -13.36 11.13
N ALA A 101 15.51 -12.45 10.89
CA ALA A 101 15.74 -11.00 10.91
C ALA A 101 16.21 -10.52 12.30
N CYS A 102 15.62 -11.00 13.39
CA CYS A 102 16.05 -10.69 14.76
C CYS A 102 17.49 -11.13 15.02
N ARG A 103 17.87 -12.34 14.59
CA ARG A 103 19.26 -12.83 14.71
C ARG A 103 20.21 -12.00 13.89
N LEU A 104 19.84 -11.68 12.64
CA LEU A 104 20.63 -10.82 11.77
C LEU A 104 20.79 -9.43 12.37
N LEU A 105 19.70 -8.83 12.85
CA LEU A 105 19.69 -7.53 13.52
C LEU A 105 20.58 -7.58 14.76
N ASN A 106 20.42 -8.53 15.67
CA ASN A 106 21.24 -8.61 16.88
C ASN A 106 22.72 -8.90 16.59
N HIS A 107 23.03 -9.67 15.54
CA HIS A 107 24.40 -9.96 15.14
C HIS A 107 25.07 -8.76 14.46
N THR A 108 24.33 -8.04 13.62
CA THR A 108 24.81 -6.81 12.96
C THR A 108 24.79 -5.61 13.90
N PHE A 109 24.04 -5.68 15.00
CA PHE A 109 23.92 -4.59 15.94
C PHE A 109 25.20 -4.39 16.72
N SER A 110 26.01 -3.47 16.22
CA SER A 110 27.12 -2.83 16.91
C SER A 110 26.79 -1.35 17.15
N ALA A 111 27.53 -0.70 18.04
CA ALA A 111 27.49 0.75 18.19
C ALA A 111 27.77 1.48 16.86
N GLU A 112 28.48 0.83 15.94
CA GLU A 112 28.82 1.34 14.61
C GLU A 112 27.62 1.41 13.67
N VAL A 113 26.67 0.47 13.76
CA VAL A 113 25.43 0.54 12.94
C VAL A 113 24.54 1.69 13.40
N LEU A 114 24.43 1.90 14.72
CA LEU A 114 23.70 3.07 15.23
C LEU A 114 24.39 4.38 14.83
N ALA A 115 25.72 4.43 14.89
CA ALA A 115 26.51 5.55 14.40
C ALA A 115 26.36 5.74 12.87
N SER A 116 26.21 4.67 12.10
CA SER A 116 25.98 4.72 10.66
C SER A 116 24.58 5.26 10.34
N CYS A 117 23.56 4.86 11.09
CA CYS A 117 22.20 5.38 10.95
C CYS A 117 22.13 6.88 11.31
N SER A 118 22.79 7.30 12.39
CA SER A 118 22.84 8.72 12.76
C SER A 118 23.69 9.52 11.76
N ALA A 119 24.79 8.96 11.25
CA ALA A 119 25.59 9.56 10.20
C ALA A 119 24.81 9.68 8.88
N LEU A 120 24.02 8.67 8.50
CA LEU A 120 23.14 8.74 7.34
C LEU A 120 22.08 9.81 7.54
N HIS A 121 21.46 9.89 8.71
CA HIS A 121 20.50 10.94 9.04
C HIS A 121 21.13 12.34 8.91
N HIS A 122 22.28 12.56 9.54
CA HIS A 122 23.03 13.80 9.45
C HIS A 122 23.45 14.12 8.01
N TRP A 123 23.88 13.11 7.23
CA TRP A 123 24.20 13.30 5.82
C TRP A 123 22.98 13.72 5.01
N THR A 124 21.80 13.11 5.22
CA THR A 124 20.58 13.45 4.49
C THR A 124 20.09 14.87 4.78
N TYR A 125 19.92 15.24 6.06
CA TYR A 125 19.35 16.53 6.44
C TYR A 125 20.38 17.65 6.55
N GLY A 126 21.56 17.37 7.08
CA GLY A 126 22.62 18.37 7.31
C GLY A 126 23.51 18.64 6.10
N LYS A 127 23.66 17.68 5.18
CA LYS A 127 24.49 17.85 3.97
C LYS A 127 23.69 17.85 2.68
N ALA A 128 23.02 16.75 2.35
CA ALA A 128 22.37 16.59 1.05
C ALA A 128 21.25 17.62 0.85
N LEU A 129 20.28 17.70 1.77
CA LEU A 129 19.18 18.66 1.65
C LEU A 129 19.65 20.12 1.77
N VAL A 130 20.57 20.43 2.69
CA VAL A 130 21.14 21.78 2.80
C VAL A 130 21.87 22.18 1.52
N SER A 131 22.72 21.32 0.97
CA SER A 131 23.44 21.57 -0.28
C SER A 131 22.49 21.78 -1.47
N LEU A 132 21.37 21.06 -1.49
CA LEU A 132 20.37 21.19 -2.55
C LEU A 132 19.59 22.50 -2.42
N VAL A 133 19.24 22.90 -1.19
CA VAL A 133 18.58 24.19 -0.93
C VAL A 133 19.52 25.36 -1.23
N THR A 134 20.80 25.27 -0.88
CA THR A 134 21.78 26.32 -1.21
C THR A 134 22.03 26.42 -2.71
N TRP A 135 22.06 25.29 -3.43
CA TRP A 135 22.08 25.29 -4.89
C TRP A 135 20.85 26.01 -5.47
N LEU A 136 19.68 25.76 -4.89
CA LEU A 136 18.41 26.38 -5.30
C LEU A 136 18.35 27.89 -5.00
N MET A 137 19.05 28.36 -3.96
CA MET A 137 19.18 29.79 -3.63
C MET A 137 20.05 30.57 -4.62
N GLY A 138 21.04 29.91 -5.23
CA GLY A 138 21.99 30.52 -6.15
C GLY A 138 21.41 30.78 -7.54
N ALA A 139 21.62 29.82 -8.44
CA ALA A 139 21.14 29.84 -9.82
C ALA A 139 21.01 28.39 -10.34
N PRO A 140 19.98 27.64 -9.92
CA PRO A 140 19.76 26.30 -10.41
C PRO A 140 19.55 26.29 -11.93
N ALA A 141 20.35 25.50 -12.64
CA ALA A 141 20.30 25.33 -14.10
C ALA A 141 20.33 26.66 -14.89
N ASP A 142 21.10 27.64 -14.40
CA ASP A 142 21.24 28.99 -14.98
C ASP A 142 19.94 29.80 -15.10
N PHE A 143 18.85 29.36 -14.46
CA PHE A 143 17.65 30.17 -14.35
C PHE A 143 17.92 31.37 -13.45
N LYS A 144 17.72 32.58 -13.98
CA LYS A 144 17.81 33.82 -13.21
C LYS A 144 16.57 33.99 -12.35
N LEU A 145 16.63 33.46 -11.14
CA LEU A 145 15.54 33.46 -10.17
C LEU A 145 15.54 34.73 -9.33
N ASN A 146 14.40 35.01 -8.70
CA ASN A 146 14.29 36.12 -7.77
C ASN A 146 15.07 35.80 -6.47
N ARG A 147 16.19 36.49 -6.26
CA ARG A 147 17.11 36.24 -5.12
C ARG A 147 16.47 36.48 -3.75
N GLU A 148 15.57 37.45 -3.63
CA GLU A 148 14.89 37.73 -2.36
C GLU A 148 13.96 36.58 -1.98
N LEU A 149 13.20 36.07 -2.95
CA LEU A 149 12.30 34.95 -2.70
C LEU A 149 13.07 33.65 -2.43
N THR A 150 14.10 33.35 -3.24
CA THR A 150 14.86 32.11 -3.08
C THR A 150 15.63 32.10 -1.77
N SER A 151 16.21 33.24 -1.36
CA SER A 151 16.92 33.36 -0.08
C SER A 151 15.99 33.24 1.12
N PHE A 152 14.81 33.87 1.09
CA PHE A 152 13.80 33.73 2.13
C PHE A 152 13.31 32.28 2.26
N ALA A 153 12.88 31.67 1.16
CA ALA A 153 12.37 30.29 1.16
C ALA A 153 13.45 29.29 1.58
N GLY A 154 14.69 29.46 1.10
CA GLY A 154 15.83 28.64 1.49
C GLY A 154 16.19 28.79 2.96
N GLY A 155 16.17 30.01 3.50
CA GLY A 155 16.40 30.27 4.93
C GLY A 155 15.38 29.59 5.84
N VAL A 156 14.10 29.62 5.48
CA VAL A 156 13.04 28.89 6.22
C VAL A 156 13.27 27.38 6.18
N CYS A 157 13.60 26.82 5.01
CA CYS A 157 13.85 25.38 4.87
C CYS A 157 15.09 24.94 5.66
N MET A 158 16.20 25.69 5.57
CA MET A 158 17.41 25.40 6.33
C MET A 158 17.18 25.48 7.83
N SER A 159 16.46 26.50 8.30
CA SER A 159 16.08 26.62 9.71
C SER A 159 15.30 25.39 10.18
N MET A 160 14.29 24.96 9.40
CA MET A 160 13.51 23.77 9.71
C MET A 160 14.35 22.49 9.75
N PHE A 161 15.26 22.27 8.80
CA PHE A 161 16.14 21.10 8.82
C PHE A 161 17.12 21.12 10.00
N SER A 162 17.67 22.28 10.34
CA SER A 162 18.54 22.42 11.50
C SER A 162 17.81 22.19 12.83
N LEU A 163 16.54 22.61 12.93
CA LEU A 163 15.71 22.35 14.10
C LEU A 163 15.40 20.86 14.21
N TRP A 164 15.04 20.24 13.08
CA TRP A 164 14.80 18.81 13.03
C TRP A 164 16.04 18.00 13.43
N GLU A 165 17.23 18.38 12.98
CA GLU A 165 18.48 17.71 13.34
C GLU A 165 18.71 17.72 14.86
N LYS A 166 18.45 18.86 15.52
CA LYS A 166 18.53 18.97 16.99
C LYS A 166 17.51 18.07 17.68
N CYS A 167 16.25 18.13 17.23
CA CYS A 167 15.17 17.29 17.78
C CYS A 167 15.44 15.80 17.56
N ALA A 168 15.96 15.42 16.39
CA ALA A 168 16.30 14.05 16.04
C ALA A 168 17.51 13.57 16.86
N ALA A 169 18.51 14.41 17.11
CA ALA A 169 19.64 14.06 17.96
C ALA A 169 19.22 13.79 19.42
N GLU A 170 18.26 14.58 19.94
CA GLU A 170 17.68 14.34 21.28
C GLU A 170 16.81 13.08 21.30
N LEU A 171 15.97 12.88 20.29
CA LEU A 171 15.01 11.76 20.23
C LEU A 171 15.70 10.42 19.91
N LEU A 172 16.68 10.41 19.01
CA LEU A 172 17.49 9.25 18.61
C LEU A 172 18.87 9.23 19.30
N GLY A 173 18.96 9.82 20.50
CA GLY A 173 20.17 9.71 21.31
C GLY A 173 20.62 8.24 21.49
N PRO A 174 21.90 7.97 21.79
CA PRO A 174 22.48 6.63 21.74
C PRO A 174 21.73 5.59 22.59
N ARG A 175 21.15 6.02 23.73
CA ARG A 175 20.31 5.18 24.58
C ARG A 175 18.92 4.91 23.99
N ALA A 176 18.27 5.94 23.44
CA ALA A 176 16.96 5.81 22.82
C ALA A 176 17.02 4.97 21.54
N GLY A 177 18.04 5.18 20.69
CA GLY A 177 18.29 4.36 19.50
C GLY A 177 18.50 2.89 19.82
N LEU A 178 19.27 2.58 20.88
CA LEU A 178 19.45 1.20 21.37
C LEU A 178 18.13 0.57 21.83
N LEU A 179 17.29 1.32 22.55
CA LEU A 179 15.98 0.85 23.01
C LEU A 179 15.04 0.57 21.83
N VAL A 180 14.97 1.49 20.85
CA VAL A 180 14.16 1.32 19.64
C VAL A 180 14.62 0.10 18.86
N PHE A 181 15.95 -0.09 18.71
CA PHE A 181 16.49 -1.25 18.00
C PHE A 181 16.18 -2.57 18.72
N ARG A 182 16.37 -2.63 20.03
CA ARG A 182 16.04 -3.83 20.82
C ARG A 182 14.55 -4.13 20.78
N ALA A 183 13.71 -3.10 20.88
CA ALA A 183 12.27 -3.24 20.73
C ALA A 183 11.91 -3.77 19.35
N ALA A 184 12.49 -3.21 18.28
CA ALA A 184 12.29 -3.66 16.90
C ALA A 184 12.70 -5.13 16.69
N SER A 185 13.86 -5.52 17.22
CA SER A 185 14.38 -6.89 17.17
C SER A 185 13.46 -7.87 17.90
N LEU A 186 12.97 -7.49 19.08
CA LEU A 186 12.02 -8.28 19.86
C LEU A 186 10.66 -8.40 19.14
N LEU A 187 10.17 -7.31 18.55
CA LEU A 187 8.96 -7.27 17.72
C LEU A 187 9.07 -8.19 16.50
N CYS A 188 10.23 -8.21 15.83
CA CYS A 188 10.49 -9.15 14.72
C CYS A 188 10.44 -10.60 15.20
N ALA A 189 11.06 -10.90 16.34
CA ALA A 189 11.11 -12.26 16.89
C ALA A 189 9.76 -12.77 17.37
N LEU A 190 8.90 -11.90 17.92
CA LEU A 190 7.59 -12.27 18.49
C LEU A 190 6.44 -12.18 17.49
N GLY A 191 6.51 -11.22 16.57
CA GLY A 191 5.42 -10.87 15.67
C GLY A 191 5.64 -11.23 14.20
N GLY A 192 6.86 -11.63 13.84
CA GLY A 192 7.26 -11.88 12.46
C GLY A 192 7.87 -10.67 11.77
N ALA A 193 8.47 -10.91 10.60
CA ALA A 193 9.18 -9.89 9.82
C ALA A 193 8.25 -8.76 9.37
N SER A 194 6.98 -9.06 9.06
CA SER A 194 6.00 -8.06 8.65
C SER A 194 5.76 -6.98 9.71
N LEU A 195 5.81 -7.33 11.00
CA LEU A 195 5.66 -6.36 12.10
C LEU A 195 6.89 -5.48 12.29
N GLY A 196 8.09 -6.04 12.07
CA GLY A 196 9.33 -5.27 12.03
C GLY A 196 9.37 -4.25 10.89
N LEU A 197 8.94 -4.66 9.69
CA LEU A 197 8.83 -3.76 8.55
C LEU A 197 7.77 -2.68 8.75
N ALA A 198 6.66 -3.00 9.42
CA ALA A 198 5.63 -2.01 9.76
C ALA A 198 6.14 -0.96 10.77
N LEU A 199 7.00 -1.35 11.74
CA LEU A 199 7.70 -0.40 12.60
C LEU A 199 8.65 0.50 11.79
N LEU A 200 9.39 -0.08 10.84
CA LEU A 200 10.29 0.67 9.97
C LEU A 200 9.53 1.70 9.12
N MET A 201 8.33 1.37 8.63
CA MET A 201 7.44 2.31 7.94
C MET A 201 7.05 3.50 8.84
N ASP A 202 6.73 3.25 10.10
CA ASP A 202 6.39 4.31 11.07
C ASP A 202 7.62 5.19 11.38
N LEU A 203 8.79 4.59 11.58
CA LEU A 203 10.04 5.34 11.77
C LEU A 203 10.40 6.20 10.55
N LEU A 204 10.21 5.66 9.34
CA LEU A 204 10.41 6.40 8.08
C LEU A 204 9.44 7.58 7.98
N SER A 205 8.17 7.40 8.38
CA SER A 205 7.17 8.47 8.38
C SER A 205 7.58 9.62 9.31
N ILE A 206 8.07 9.30 10.52
CA ILE A 206 8.57 10.28 11.50
C ILE A 206 9.83 10.97 10.96
N ALA A 207 10.79 10.21 10.43
CA ALA A 207 12.02 10.76 9.88
C ALA A 207 11.74 11.74 8.73
N SER A 208 10.75 11.45 7.89
CA SER A 208 10.39 12.26 6.72
C SER A 208 9.53 13.51 7.01
N LEU A 209 9.10 13.73 8.26
CA LEU A 209 8.27 14.88 8.66
C LEU A 209 8.78 16.25 8.21
N PRO A 210 10.05 16.63 8.42
CA PRO A 210 10.56 17.94 7.95
C PRO A 210 10.44 18.10 6.43
N LEU A 211 10.64 17.02 5.66
CA LEU A 211 10.50 17.06 4.20
C LEU A 211 9.03 17.21 3.79
N PHE A 212 8.12 16.50 4.48
CA PHE A 212 6.68 16.65 4.29
C PHE A 212 6.21 18.08 4.58
N LEU A 213 6.70 18.70 5.65
CA LEU A 213 6.37 20.08 6.01
C LEU A 213 6.89 21.07 4.96
N ALA A 214 8.12 20.88 4.47
CA ALA A 214 8.69 21.71 3.38
C ALA A 214 7.83 21.61 2.12
N TYR A 215 7.57 20.39 1.67
CA TYR A 215 6.74 20.11 0.51
C TYR A 215 5.33 20.71 0.66
N SER A 216 4.69 20.50 1.82
CA SER A 216 3.34 21.01 2.08
C SER A 216 3.30 22.54 2.13
N GLY A 217 4.31 23.19 2.70
CA GLY A 217 4.43 24.65 2.70
C GLY A 217 4.54 25.20 1.28
N ILE A 218 5.48 24.66 0.50
CA ILE A 218 5.76 25.12 -0.86
C ILE A 218 4.60 24.78 -1.81
N SER A 219 3.96 23.62 -1.66
CA SER A 219 2.78 23.25 -2.43
C SER A 219 1.62 24.22 -2.18
N ARG A 220 1.45 24.75 -0.96
CA ARG A 220 0.46 25.80 -0.69
C ARG A 220 0.83 27.10 -1.37
N CYS A 221 2.10 27.50 -1.32
CA CYS A 221 2.59 28.66 -2.07
C CYS A 221 2.31 28.49 -3.58
N TRP A 222 2.65 27.35 -4.16
CA TRP A 222 2.37 27.03 -5.57
C TRP A 222 0.89 27.18 -5.91
N GLN A 223 0.00 26.62 -5.10
CA GLN A 223 -1.45 26.76 -5.28
C GLN A 223 -1.91 28.22 -5.18
N LEU A 224 -1.36 29.01 -4.26
CA LEU A 224 -1.66 30.44 -4.16
C LEU A 224 -1.23 31.19 -5.42
N PHE A 225 -0.05 30.93 -5.95
CA PHE A 225 0.44 31.53 -7.20
C PHE A 225 -0.48 31.18 -8.39
N PHE A 226 -0.87 29.92 -8.55
CA PHE A 226 -1.79 29.51 -9.62
C PHE A 226 -3.18 30.12 -9.48
N ARG A 227 -3.73 30.17 -8.26
CA ARG A 227 -5.02 30.81 -7.99
C ARG A 227 -4.96 32.30 -8.31
N SER A 228 -3.88 32.98 -7.94
CA SER A 228 -3.69 34.39 -8.25
C SER A 228 -3.55 34.65 -9.76
N LEU A 229 -2.84 33.79 -10.49
CA LEU A 229 -2.80 33.86 -11.96
C LEU A 229 -4.19 33.68 -12.56
N TYR A 230 -4.95 32.69 -12.10
CA TYR A 230 -6.31 32.43 -12.56
C TYR A 230 -7.22 33.65 -12.32
N THR A 231 -7.23 34.22 -11.12
CA THR A 231 -8.05 35.40 -10.82
C THR A 231 -7.63 36.63 -11.61
N LEU A 232 -6.33 36.83 -11.86
CA LEU A 232 -5.82 37.91 -12.71
C LEU A 232 -6.23 37.75 -14.17
N THR A 233 -6.12 36.54 -14.73
CA THR A 233 -6.61 36.29 -16.11
C THR A 233 -8.11 36.57 -16.23
N LEU A 234 -8.86 36.35 -15.16
CA LEU A 234 -10.28 36.67 -15.11
C LEU A 234 -10.54 38.19 -15.08
N LEU A 235 -9.73 38.91 -14.32
CA LEU A 235 -9.77 40.37 -14.23
C LEU A 235 -9.52 41.04 -15.60
N PHE A 236 -8.54 40.56 -16.37
CA PHE A 236 -8.30 41.05 -17.75
C PHE A 236 -9.45 40.72 -18.73
N ARG A 237 -10.25 39.69 -18.43
CA ARG A 237 -11.43 39.32 -19.23
C ARG A 237 -12.71 40.02 -18.78
N CYS A 238 -12.62 40.98 -17.85
CA CYS A 238 -13.77 41.63 -17.22
C CYS A 238 -14.77 40.63 -16.64
N LYS A 239 -14.24 39.59 -15.99
CA LYS A 239 -15.00 38.53 -15.33
C LYS A 239 -14.61 38.46 -13.85
N LYS A 240 -15.53 38.00 -13.01
CA LYS A 240 -15.32 37.82 -11.57
C LYS A 240 -15.94 36.48 -11.14
N HIS A 241 -15.21 35.71 -10.34
CA HIS A 241 -15.75 34.50 -9.76
C HIS A 241 -16.62 34.87 -8.57
N ASN A 242 -17.90 34.51 -8.66
CA ASN A 242 -18.89 34.76 -7.62
C ASN A 242 -18.97 33.53 -6.70
N VAL A 243 -18.36 33.64 -5.51
CA VAL A 243 -18.29 32.55 -4.53
C VAL A 243 -19.68 32.10 -4.06
N LEU A 244 -20.66 33.01 -4.01
CA LEU A 244 -22.02 32.70 -3.53
C LEU A 244 -22.81 31.79 -4.49
N ARG A 245 -22.49 31.84 -5.79
CA ARG A 245 -23.17 31.07 -6.84
C ARG A 245 -22.24 30.12 -7.59
N SER A 246 -21.00 29.96 -7.11
CA SER A 246 -19.92 29.16 -7.71
C SER A 246 -19.80 29.29 -9.24
N ARG A 247 -19.99 30.50 -9.76
CA ARG A 247 -19.99 30.79 -11.21
C ARG A 247 -19.17 32.01 -11.55
N VAL A 248 -18.80 32.15 -12.82
CA VAL A 248 -18.06 33.30 -13.33
C VAL A 248 -19.06 34.29 -13.95
N ASP A 249 -19.17 35.47 -13.35
CA ASP A 249 -20.05 36.55 -13.81
C ASP A 249 -19.22 37.64 -14.52
N HIS A 250 -19.83 38.37 -15.45
CA HIS A 250 -19.22 39.57 -16.02
C HIS A 250 -19.21 40.71 -15.01
N HIS A 251 -18.13 41.49 -14.97
CA HIS A 251 -17.99 42.63 -14.09
C HIS A 251 -17.20 43.73 -14.78
N ASN A 252 -17.69 44.97 -14.70
CA ASN A 252 -17.02 46.12 -15.28
C ASN A 252 -15.99 46.64 -14.26
N PHE A 253 -14.71 46.35 -14.50
CA PHE A 253 -13.61 46.85 -13.68
C PHE A 253 -13.21 48.26 -14.13
N ASN A 254 -12.82 49.11 -13.17
CA ASN A 254 -12.28 50.44 -13.46
C ASN A 254 -10.85 50.34 -14.03
N LEU A 255 -10.41 51.37 -14.75
CA LEU A 255 -9.07 51.40 -15.36
C LEU A 255 -7.95 51.27 -14.31
N GLU A 256 -8.10 51.87 -13.13
CA GLU A 256 -7.16 51.76 -12.01
C GLU A 256 -7.03 50.31 -11.50
N GLN A 257 -8.14 49.57 -11.45
CA GLN A 257 -8.14 48.16 -11.03
C GLN A 257 -7.45 47.28 -12.07
N LEU A 258 -7.65 47.57 -13.36
CA LEU A 258 -6.96 46.88 -14.45
C LEU A 258 -5.45 47.13 -14.38
N LEU A 259 -5.04 48.38 -14.13
CA LEU A 259 -3.63 48.77 -13.97
C LEU A 259 -2.97 48.03 -12.80
N MET A 260 -3.63 47.97 -11.64
CA MET A 260 -3.14 47.20 -10.49
C MET A 260 -3.02 45.70 -10.82
N GLY A 261 -3.96 45.17 -11.61
CA GLY A 261 -3.90 43.82 -12.15
C GLY A 261 -2.65 43.57 -13.01
N VAL A 262 -2.28 44.51 -13.89
CA VAL A 262 -1.05 44.40 -14.72
C VAL A 262 0.20 44.37 -13.83
N ILE A 263 0.27 45.23 -12.82
CA ILE A 263 1.41 45.28 -11.89
C ILE A 263 1.52 43.96 -11.13
N LEU A 264 0.41 43.47 -10.57
CA LEU A 264 0.39 42.21 -9.82
C LEU A 264 0.72 41.00 -10.71
N LEU A 265 0.18 40.97 -11.94
CA LEU A 265 0.51 39.94 -12.92
C LEU A 265 2.00 39.92 -13.22
N SER A 266 2.59 41.09 -13.46
CA SER A 266 4.02 41.22 -13.74
C SER A 266 4.85 40.62 -12.60
N VAL A 267 4.55 41.00 -11.35
CA VAL A 267 5.22 40.45 -10.16
C VAL A 267 5.07 38.92 -10.09
N ILE A 268 3.84 38.40 -10.20
CA ILE A 268 3.58 36.97 -10.08
C ILE A 268 4.29 36.17 -11.18
N VAL A 269 4.24 36.63 -12.43
CA VAL A 269 4.92 35.97 -13.56
C VAL A 269 6.43 35.95 -13.35
N PHE A 270 7.04 37.02 -12.80
CA PHE A 270 8.46 37.03 -12.48
C PHE A 270 8.85 36.13 -11.30
N LEU A 271 7.96 35.93 -10.33
CA LEU A 271 8.21 35.06 -9.17
C LEU A 271 7.85 33.58 -9.44
N LEU A 272 7.00 33.31 -10.44
CA LEU A 272 6.50 31.97 -10.73
C LEU A 272 7.60 30.93 -10.99
N PRO A 273 8.65 31.21 -11.79
CA PRO A 273 9.73 30.23 -12.04
C PRO A 273 10.44 29.84 -10.74
N SER A 274 10.57 30.77 -9.79
CA SER A 274 11.19 30.50 -8.50
C SER A 274 10.36 29.58 -7.63
N VAL A 275 9.06 29.83 -7.53
CA VAL A 275 8.18 28.94 -6.78
C VAL A 275 8.09 27.56 -7.45
N PHE A 276 8.09 27.51 -8.78
CA PHE A 276 8.07 26.26 -9.54
C PHE A 276 9.28 25.37 -9.24
N MET A 277 10.50 25.93 -9.29
CA MET A 277 11.72 25.16 -9.03
C MET A 277 11.75 24.58 -7.61
N PHE A 278 11.35 25.37 -6.60
CA PHE A 278 11.18 24.89 -5.23
C PHE A 278 10.11 23.80 -5.15
N TYR A 279 8.95 23.98 -5.77
CA TYR A 279 7.88 22.99 -5.77
C TYR A 279 8.34 21.68 -6.42
N ALA A 280 8.90 21.72 -7.63
CA ALA A 280 9.33 20.54 -8.37
C ALA A 280 10.39 19.74 -7.60
N PHE A 281 11.36 20.41 -6.98
CA PHE A 281 12.40 19.76 -6.20
C PHE A 281 11.85 19.05 -4.96
N PHE A 282 11.07 19.74 -4.14
CA PHE A 282 10.49 19.13 -2.93
C PHE A 282 9.43 18.08 -3.26
N ALA A 283 8.70 18.24 -4.36
CA ALA A 283 7.81 17.21 -4.89
C ALA A 283 8.60 15.96 -5.27
N ALA A 284 9.70 16.09 -6.02
CA ALA A 284 10.55 14.96 -6.38
C ALA A 284 11.10 14.24 -5.14
N ALA A 285 11.67 14.98 -4.18
CA ALA A 285 12.18 14.40 -2.93
C ALA A 285 11.07 13.68 -2.14
N TRP A 286 9.88 14.27 -2.04
CA TRP A 286 8.73 13.65 -1.39
C TRP A 286 8.25 12.39 -2.11
N THR A 287 8.19 12.42 -3.45
CA THR A 287 7.82 11.23 -4.24
C THR A 287 8.79 10.07 -4.04
N CYS A 288 10.09 10.33 -3.88
CA CYS A 288 11.07 9.29 -3.53
C CYS A 288 10.76 8.65 -2.17
N VAL A 289 10.42 9.44 -1.15
CA VAL A 289 10.02 8.92 0.17
C VAL A 289 8.76 8.07 0.07
N VAL A 290 7.74 8.56 -0.65
CA VAL A 290 6.49 7.81 -0.88
C VAL A 290 6.77 6.51 -1.64
N ALA A 291 7.66 6.52 -2.63
CA ALA A 291 8.07 5.33 -3.36
C ALA A 291 8.70 4.29 -2.44
N VAL A 292 9.64 4.68 -1.58
CA VAL A 292 10.25 3.78 -0.58
C VAL A 292 9.20 3.24 0.40
N TYR A 293 8.32 4.10 0.89
CA TYR A 293 7.23 3.69 1.78
C TYR A 293 6.28 2.68 1.10
N SER A 294 5.95 2.91 -0.17
CA SER A 294 5.12 2.00 -0.96
C SER A 294 5.77 0.65 -1.20
N LEU A 295 7.07 0.63 -1.50
CA LEU A 295 7.85 -0.60 -1.68
C LEU A 295 7.84 -1.42 -0.40
N LEU A 296 8.04 -0.77 0.75
CA LEU A 296 8.01 -1.43 2.05
C LEU A 296 6.61 -2.01 2.34
N GLY A 297 5.56 -1.26 2.02
CA GLY A 297 4.17 -1.73 2.10
C GLY A 297 3.87 -2.92 1.18
N MET A 298 4.43 -2.94 -0.04
CA MET A 298 4.33 -4.10 -0.93
C MET A 298 5.03 -5.33 -0.35
N ILE A 299 6.21 -5.18 0.24
CA ILE A 299 6.92 -6.29 0.89
C ILE A 299 6.07 -6.84 2.05
N VAL A 300 5.50 -5.98 2.89
CA VAL A 300 4.59 -6.39 3.98
C VAL A 300 3.36 -7.12 3.43
N PHE A 301 2.78 -6.63 2.33
CA PHE A 301 1.64 -7.27 1.67
C PHE A 301 2.00 -8.67 1.15
N CYS A 302 3.14 -8.80 0.46
CA CYS A 302 3.64 -10.09 -0.05
C CYS A 302 3.89 -11.09 1.08
N LEU A 303 4.51 -10.66 2.19
CA LEU A 303 4.73 -11.51 3.36
C LEU A 303 3.39 -11.96 3.99
N SER A 304 2.41 -11.06 4.04
CA SER A 304 1.11 -11.31 4.67
C SER A 304 0.17 -12.18 3.85
N HIS A 305 0.33 -12.22 2.53
CA HIS A 305 -0.52 -13.00 1.61
C HIS A 305 0.24 -14.09 0.84
N SER A 306 1.43 -14.48 1.30
CA SER A 306 2.28 -15.46 0.64
C SER A 306 1.61 -16.85 0.58
N PRO A 307 1.42 -17.46 -0.60
CA PRO A 307 0.80 -18.79 -0.70
C PRO A 307 1.80 -19.92 -0.40
N CYS A 308 2.53 -19.84 0.73
CA CYS A 308 3.62 -20.76 1.07
C CYS A 308 3.15 -22.22 1.14
N PHE A 309 2.06 -22.50 1.85
CA PHE A 309 1.55 -23.86 2.00
C PHE A 309 0.96 -24.44 0.72
N PRO A 310 0.10 -23.73 -0.04
CA PRO A 310 -0.34 -24.19 -1.34
C PRO A 310 0.79 -24.55 -2.29
N LEU A 311 1.84 -23.72 -2.34
CA LEU A 311 3.02 -23.97 -3.15
C LEU A 311 3.78 -25.20 -2.65
N ALA A 312 4.00 -25.33 -1.34
CA ALA A 312 4.67 -26.48 -0.76
C ALA A 312 3.95 -27.80 -1.07
N VAL A 313 2.62 -27.84 -0.93
CA VAL A 313 1.81 -29.02 -1.30
C VAL A 313 1.87 -29.28 -2.79
N GLY A 314 1.85 -28.24 -3.64
CA GLY A 314 2.00 -28.38 -5.09
C GLY A 314 3.36 -28.95 -5.53
N PHE A 315 4.44 -28.61 -4.82
CA PHE A 315 5.78 -29.17 -5.07
C PHE A 315 5.91 -30.62 -4.60
N VAL A 316 5.36 -30.94 -3.42
CA VAL A 316 5.49 -32.28 -2.81
C VAL A 316 4.57 -33.28 -3.51
N GLU A 317 3.33 -32.90 -3.82
CA GLU A 317 2.36 -33.74 -4.51
C GLU A 317 1.62 -32.93 -5.60
N PRO A 318 2.23 -32.76 -6.79
CA PRO A 318 1.58 -32.08 -7.91
C PRO A 318 0.27 -32.76 -8.36
N LEU A 319 0.12 -34.05 -8.04
CA LEU A 319 -1.06 -34.85 -8.35
C LEU A 319 -2.18 -34.76 -7.28
N ALA A 320 -1.89 -34.31 -6.06
CA ALA A 320 -2.89 -34.20 -4.98
C ALA A 320 -3.87 -33.02 -5.18
N TRP A 321 -3.45 -32.00 -5.92
CA TRP A 321 -4.27 -30.86 -6.34
C TRP A 321 -5.30 -31.22 -7.43
N ASN A 322 -5.12 -32.37 -8.08
CA ASN A 322 -6.05 -32.88 -9.06
C ASN A 322 -7.20 -33.56 -8.32
N HIS A 323 -8.13 -32.75 -7.82
CA HIS A 323 -9.43 -33.26 -7.40
C HIS A 323 -10.14 -33.80 -8.63
N GLY A 324 -10.05 -35.12 -8.80
CA GLY A 324 -11.03 -36.06 -9.34
C GLY A 324 -11.84 -35.65 -10.56
N LEU A 325 -11.96 -36.59 -11.50
CA LEU A 325 -12.96 -36.60 -12.56
C LEU A 325 -14.34 -36.18 -11.99
N THR A 326 -14.81 -34.98 -12.29
CA THR A 326 -16.17 -34.58 -11.93
C THR A 326 -17.10 -35.09 -13.02
N LEU A 327 -17.79 -36.19 -12.72
CA LEU A 327 -18.92 -36.66 -13.51
C LEU A 327 -20.10 -35.73 -13.24
N SER A 328 -20.32 -34.77 -14.13
CA SER A 328 -21.58 -34.01 -14.14
C SER A 328 -22.56 -34.72 -15.07
N LEU A 329 -23.67 -35.19 -14.51
CA LEU A 329 -24.81 -35.64 -15.30
C LEU A 329 -25.45 -34.41 -15.94
N ARG A 330 -25.41 -34.31 -17.27
CA ARG A 330 -26.16 -33.29 -17.98
C ARG A 330 -27.39 -33.97 -18.58
N GLU A 331 -28.55 -33.69 -18.01
CA GLU A 331 -29.80 -34.04 -18.65
C GLU A 331 -29.85 -33.33 -20.00
N GLY A 332 -30.09 -34.08 -21.08
CA GLY A 332 -30.13 -33.54 -22.44
C GLY A 332 -31.16 -32.41 -22.55
N PRO A 333 -30.98 -31.47 -23.50
CA PRO A 333 -31.92 -30.36 -23.66
C PRO A 333 -33.34 -30.91 -23.88
N CYS A 334 -34.25 -30.58 -22.97
CA CYS A 334 -35.68 -30.75 -23.23
C CYS A 334 -36.01 -29.89 -24.46
N ALA A 335 -36.55 -30.51 -25.51
CA ALA A 335 -36.95 -29.81 -26.73
C ALA A 335 -37.88 -28.62 -26.37
N PRO A 336 -37.77 -27.47 -27.05
CA PRO A 336 -38.52 -26.26 -26.70
C PRO A 336 -40.03 -26.34 -27.00
N ASP A 337 -40.57 -27.50 -27.37
CA ASP A 337 -41.97 -27.66 -27.72
C ASP A 337 -42.64 -28.68 -26.79
N GLY A 338 -43.51 -28.17 -25.90
CA GLY A 338 -44.26 -28.93 -24.91
C GLY A 338 -45.29 -29.88 -25.50
N ARG A 339 -44.85 -30.96 -26.17
CA ARG A 339 -45.69 -32.13 -26.48
C ARG A 339 -45.00 -33.43 -26.05
N PRO A 340 -45.72 -34.32 -25.32
CA PRO A 340 -45.15 -35.58 -24.87
C PRO A 340 -45.07 -36.56 -26.04
N SER A 341 -43.85 -36.88 -26.49
CA SER A 341 -43.64 -37.93 -27.49
C SER A 341 -43.51 -39.29 -26.83
N VAL A 342 -44.55 -40.11 -26.99
CA VAL A 342 -44.61 -41.51 -26.61
C VAL A 342 -43.83 -42.34 -27.63
N LYS A 343 -42.51 -42.47 -27.46
CA LYS A 343 -41.72 -43.61 -27.94
C LYS A 343 -40.66 -43.98 -26.90
N ARG A 344 -40.72 -45.25 -26.50
CA ARG A 344 -39.98 -45.88 -25.40
C ARG A 344 -38.46 -45.77 -25.51
N LEU A 345 -37.86 -45.62 -24.32
CA LEU A 345 -36.65 -46.30 -23.85
C LEU A 345 -35.38 -46.06 -24.67
N VAL A 346 -34.79 -44.87 -24.59
CA VAL A 346 -33.42 -44.67 -24.08
C VAL A 346 -33.37 -43.21 -23.63
N GLN A 347 -33.43 -42.93 -22.32
CA GLN A 347 -32.92 -41.65 -21.83
C GLN A 347 -31.41 -41.68 -22.08
N HIS A 348 -30.95 -40.98 -23.11
CA HIS A 348 -29.52 -40.77 -23.30
C HIS A 348 -29.06 -39.81 -22.20
N GLU A 349 -28.75 -40.35 -21.03
CA GLU A 349 -27.95 -39.68 -20.03
C GLU A 349 -26.55 -39.48 -20.61
N VAL A 350 -26.28 -38.28 -21.11
CA VAL A 350 -24.96 -37.93 -21.62
C VAL A 350 -24.08 -37.63 -20.41
N PHE A 351 -23.30 -38.62 -19.98
CA PHE A 351 -22.26 -38.45 -18.97
C PHE A 351 -21.14 -37.60 -19.57
N GLN A 352 -21.11 -36.31 -19.25
CA GLN A 352 -20.00 -35.47 -19.65
C GLN A 352 -18.89 -35.60 -18.61
N LEU A 353 -17.91 -36.43 -18.94
CA LEU A 353 -16.66 -36.58 -18.19
C LEU A 353 -15.79 -35.34 -18.44
N SER A 354 -15.96 -34.31 -17.61
CA SER A 354 -15.08 -33.14 -17.66
C SER A 354 -13.83 -33.43 -16.82
N LEU A 355 -12.70 -33.67 -17.48
CA LEU A 355 -11.40 -33.51 -16.86
C LEU A 355 -11.23 -32.02 -16.54
N ARG A 356 -11.26 -31.66 -15.25
CA ARG A 356 -10.85 -30.31 -14.87
C ARG A 356 -9.38 -30.14 -15.28
N PRO A 357 -9.02 -29.05 -15.97
CA PRO A 357 -7.65 -28.85 -16.41
C PRO A 357 -6.71 -28.85 -15.21
N LEU A 358 -5.47 -29.27 -15.47
CA LEU A 358 -4.36 -29.31 -14.52
C LEU A 358 -4.32 -27.98 -13.76
N ARG A 359 -4.78 -27.96 -12.51
CA ARG A 359 -4.78 -26.74 -11.69
C ARG A 359 -3.35 -26.50 -11.20
N TRP A 360 -2.51 -25.93 -12.08
CA TRP A 360 -1.37 -25.15 -11.63
C TRP A 360 -1.87 -23.96 -10.79
N PRO A 361 -1.06 -23.38 -9.88
CA PRO A 361 -1.48 -22.66 -8.69
C PRO A 361 -2.04 -21.24 -8.96
N GLY A 362 -2.75 -21.02 -10.07
CA GLY A 362 -3.52 -19.79 -10.29
C GLY A 362 -4.58 -19.57 -9.19
N ASP A 363 -5.19 -20.65 -8.69
CA ASP A 363 -6.08 -20.62 -7.53
C ASP A 363 -5.35 -20.30 -6.21
N ALA A 364 -4.05 -20.61 -6.10
CA ALA A 364 -3.25 -20.29 -4.90
C ALA A 364 -2.92 -18.79 -4.78
N LEU A 365 -2.88 -18.08 -5.90
CA LEU A 365 -2.73 -16.62 -5.94
C LEU A 365 -4.07 -15.89 -5.79
N GLN A 366 -5.22 -16.57 -5.92
CA GLN A 366 -6.53 -15.93 -5.72
C GLN A 366 -6.69 -15.22 -4.37
N PRO A 367 -6.22 -15.73 -3.21
CA PRO A 367 -6.28 -15.00 -1.95
C PRO A 367 -5.50 -13.69 -2.01
N MET A 368 -4.32 -13.71 -2.63
CA MET A 368 -3.48 -12.53 -2.83
C MET A 368 -4.13 -11.55 -3.82
N LEU A 369 -4.70 -12.04 -4.92
CA LEU A 369 -5.42 -11.24 -5.91
C LEU A 369 -6.71 -10.63 -5.33
N ARG A 370 -7.46 -11.37 -4.50
CA ARG A 370 -8.65 -10.85 -3.80
C ARG A 370 -8.27 -9.82 -2.75
N ALA A 371 -7.19 -10.05 -1.99
CA ALA A 371 -6.68 -9.07 -1.03
C ALA A 371 -6.15 -7.81 -1.72
N TRP A 372 -5.49 -7.97 -2.86
CA TRP A 372 -5.06 -6.87 -3.71
C TRP A 372 -6.27 -6.12 -4.27
N ALA A 373 -7.28 -6.83 -4.79
CA ALA A 373 -8.52 -6.25 -5.28
C ALA A 373 -9.28 -5.47 -4.19
N SER A 374 -9.38 -6.00 -2.97
CA SER A 374 -10.01 -5.31 -1.84
C SER A 374 -9.24 -4.07 -1.40
N ASN A 375 -7.90 -4.13 -1.39
CA ASN A 375 -7.07 -2.96 -1.07
C ASN A 375 -7.06 -1.92 -2.21
N SER A 376 -7.28 -2.36 -3.45
CA SER A 376 -7.38 -1.51 -4.63
C SER A 376 -8.77 -0.89 -4.85
N SER A 377 -9.70 -1.06 -3.91
CA SER A 377 -11.10 -0.57 -4.01
C SER A 377 -11.25 0.96 -4.15
N HIS A 378 -10.15 1.71 -4.05
CA HIS A 378 -10.06 3.12 -4.42
C HIS A 378 -9.88 3.37 -5.94
N LEU A 379 -9.63 2.34 -6.75
CA LEU A 379 -9.59 2.39 -8.21
C LEU A 379 -10.94 1.98 -8.78
N GLU A 380 -11.46 2.76 -9.74
CA GLU A 380 -12.80 2.59 -10.33
C GLU A 380 -13.12 1.12 -10.72
N PRO A 381 -14.32 0.62 -10.38
CA PRO A 381 -14.70 -0.80 -10.49
C PRO A 381 -14.69 -1.36 -11.93
N GLN A 382 -14.74 -0.49 -12.95
CA GLN A 382 -14.65 -0.89 -14.35
C GLN A 382 -13.23 -1.28 -14.78
N ARG A 383 -12.18 -0.69 -14.19
CA ARG A 383 -10.78 -1.08 -14.46
C ARG A 383 -10.42 -2.42 -13.83
N GLN A 384 -10.99 -2.74 -12.66
CA GLN A 384 -10.73 -3.99 -11.95
C GLN A 384 -11.15 -5.22 -12.77
N HIS A 385 -12.31 -5.16 -13.44
CA HIS A 385 -12.80 -6.26 -14.26
C HIS A 385 -11.97 -6.46 -15.53
N GLY A 386 -11.53 -5.38 -16.19
CA GLY A 386 -10.70 -5.47 -17.40
C GLY A 386 -9.28 -5.98 -17.14
N ILE A 387 -8.66 -5.56 -16.03
CA ILE A 387 -7.30 -5.96 -15.66
C ILE A 387 -7.27 -7.42 -15.14
N LEU A 388 -8.25 -7.82 -14.33
CA LEU A 388 -8.36 -9.20 -13.86
C LEU A 388 -8.74 -10.17 -14.98
N ALA A 389 -9.60 -9.76 -15.92
CA ALA A 389 -9.92 -10.56 -17.10
C ALA A 389 -8.72 -10.71 -18.05
N GLY A 390 -7.93 -9.65 -18.25
CA GLY A 390 -6.71 -9.69 -19.07
C GLY A 390 -5.57 -10.52 -18.46
N LEU A 391 -5.35 -10.42 -17.15
CA LEU A 391 -4.33 -11.21 -16.43
C LEU A 391 -4.70 -12.70 -16.34
N ALA A 392 -5.99 -13.04 -16.34
CA ALA A 392 -6.47 -14.43 -16.31
C ALA A 392 -6.49 -15.09 -17.70
N SER A 393 -6.50 -14.32 -18.79
CA SER A 393 -6.62 -14.84 -20.16
C SER A 393 -5.33 -14.78 -20.98
N GLY A 394 -4.35 -13.95 -20.60
CA GLY A 394 -3.07 -13.86 -21.31
C GLY A 394 -3.11 -13.05 -22.62
N ASP A 395 -4.25 -12.46 -22.97
CA ASP A 395 -4.40 -11.66 -24.19
C ASP A 395 -4.07 -10.17 -23.96
N ALA A 396 -3.48 -9.54 -24.98
CA ALA A 396 -3.13 -8.12 -24.97
C ALA A 396 -4.40 -7.24 -24.97
N VAL A 397 -4.63 -6.52 -23.87
CA VAL A 397 -5.77 -5.61 -23.73
C VAL A 397 -5.49 -4.29 -24.43
N SER A 398 -6.22 -3.99 -25.50
CA SER A 398 -6.26 -2.67 -26.13
C SER A 398 -7.03 -1.68 -25.24
N LEU A 399 -6.33 -0.73 -24.62
CA LEU A 399 -6.94 0.35 -23.83
C LEU A 399 -7.38 1.49 -24.77
N GLN A 400 -8.68 1.75 -24.90
CA GLN A 400 -9.18 2.99 -25.52
C GLN A 400 -9.05 4.18 -24.55
N PRO A 401 -8.79 5.41 -25.06
CA PRO A 401 -8.57 6.59 -24.21
C PRO A 401 -9.88 7.13 -23.61
N LEU A 402 -9.77 7.59 -22.36
CA LEU A 402 -10.86 8.03 -21.48
C LEU A 402 -11.28 9.48 -21.79
N ALA A 403 -12.58 9.71 -21.98
CA ALA A 403 -13.16 11.06 -21.99
C ALA A 403 -13.40 11.52 -20.53
N LEU A 404 -12.67 12.56 -20.10
CA LEU A 404 -12.75 13.17 -18.78
C LEU A 404 -14.11 13.85 -18.54
N ARG A 405 -14.80 13.49 -17.45
CA ARG A 405 -15.95 14.25 -16.93
C ARG A 405 -15.62 14.77 -15.53
N SER A 406 -15.55 16.09 -15.40
CA SER A 406 -15.13 16.79 -14.19
C SER A 406 -16.24 16.86 -13.12
N LYS A 407 -15.94 16.33 -11.93
CA LYS A 407 -16.41 16.81 -10.62
C LYS A 407 -15.19 16.62 -9.70
N GLY A 408 -14.47 17.65 -9.29
CA GLY A 408 -14.97 18.77 -8.53
C GLY A 408 -15.11 18.41 -7.05
N ASP A 409 -14.15 17.65 -6.50
CA ASP A 409 -13.72 17.65 -5.09
C ASP A 409 -12.63 16.58 -4.86
N GLU A 410 -11.45 16.78 -5.45
CA GLU A 410 -10.23 16.04 -5.11
C GLU A 410 -9.06 17.02 -4.99
N LEU A 411 -8.85 17.55 -3.78
CA LEU A 411 -7.72 18.43 -3.47
C LEU A 411 -6.73 17.83 -2.46
N LEU A 412 -6.85 16.55 -2.12
CA LEU A 412 -5.91 15.82 -1.25
C LEU A 412 -5.49 14.43 -1.79
N ALA A 413 -5.97 14.01 -2.96
CA ALA A 413 -5.63 12.72 -3.58
C ALA A 413 -4.47 12.81 -4.62
N VAL A 414 -3.75 13.94 -4.67
CA VAL A 414 -2.73 14.23 -5.70
C VAL A 414 -1.35 13.61 -5.37
N SER A 415 -1.28 12.61 -4.50
CA SER A 415 0.01 11.94 -4.14
C SER A 415 0.21 10.60 -4.85
N TRP A 416 -0.86 9.83 -5.06
CA TRP A 416 -0.79 8.50 -5.71
C TRP A 416 -1.09 8.54 -7.20
N ALA A 417 -2.01 9.42 -7.63
CA ALA A 417 -2.30 9.63 -9.05
C ALA A 417 -1.10 10.24 -9.79
N SER A 418 -0.38 11.16 -9.16
CA SER A 418 0.84 11.79 -9.70
C SER A 418 2.02 10.83 -9.76
N PHE A 419 2.15 9.89 -8.82
CA PHE A 419 3.15 8.81 -8.89
C PHE A 419 2.89 7.84 -10.06
N LEU A 420 1.62 7.52 -10.33
CA LEU A 420 1.23 6.70 -11.48
C LEU A 420 1.38 7.46 -12.81
N GLU A 421 1.11 8.76 -12.87
CA GLU A 421 1.38 9.61 -14.05
C GLU A 421 2.90 9.74 -14.33
N ALA A 422 3.74 9.87 -13.30
CA ALA A 422 5.20 9.92 -13.44
C ALA A 422 5.79 8.59 -13.96
N LEU A 423 5.23 7.45 -13.57
CA LEU A 423 5.60 6.12 -14.08
C LEU A 423 5.16 5.91 -15.55
N GLN A 424 4.11 6.59 -16.00
CA GLN A 424 3.67 6.53 -17.40
C GLN A 424 4.52 7.41 -18.32
N LEU A 425 5.03 8.55 -17.83
CA LEU A 425 5.95 9.41 -18.59
C LEU A 425 7.36 8.81 -18.76
N LEU A 426 7.78 7.89 -17.90
CA LEU A 426 9.05 7.16 -18.01
C LEU A 426 9.01 5.95 -18.94
N ARG A 427 7.85 5.64 -19.54
CA ARG A 427 7.65 4.50 -20.44
C ARG A 427 7.42 4.93 -21.91
N GLY A 428 7.75 6.17 -22.24
CA GLY A 428 7.77 6.71 -23.61
C GLY A 428 9.18 6.78 -24.16
#